data_AF-A0AAW0JAK8-F1
#
_entry.id   AF-A0AAW0JAK8-F1
#
_cell.length_a   1.000
_cell.length_b   1.000
_cell.length_c   1.000
_cell.angle_alpha   90.00
_cell.angle_beta   90.00
_cell.angle_gamma   90.00
#
_symmetry.space_group_name_H-M   'P 1'
#
loop_
_entity.id
_entity.type
_entity.pdbx_description
1 polymer ?
#
loop_
_entity_poly.entity_id
_entity_poly.type
_entity_poly.pdbx_seq_one_letter_code
_entity_poly.pdbx_strand_id
1 'polypeptide(L)' 'MGPEDEELKEIYGLYKQSIIGDINIGACPVMLDMKGKAKWEAWSLKKGLSKEDAMRAYISKARELIEKYGI' A
#
# COMPACT_ATOMS: atom_id res chain seq x y z
N MET A 1 -17.11 -11.86 -3.39
CA MET A 1 -16.23 -10.95 -4.16
C MET A 1 -14.98 -10.74 -3.33
N GLY A 2 -13.80 -10.65 -3.94
CA GLY A 2 -12.57 -10.34 -3.21
C GLY A 2 -12.29 -8.83 -3.19
N PRO A 3 -11.23 -8.39 -2.48
CA PRO A 3 -10.78 -7.01 -2.48
C PRO A 3 -10.49 -6.49 -3.89
N GLU A 4 -10.83 -5.22 -4.13
CA GLU A 4 -10.56 -4.53 -5.38
C GLU A 4 -9.07 -4.19 -5.52
N ASP A 5 -8.61 -4.03 -6.76
CA ASP A 5 -7.20 -3.70 -7.06
C ASP A 5 -6.74 -2.42 -6.34
N GLU A 6 -7.63 -1.45 -6.13
CA GLU A 6 -7.33 -0.21 -5.41
C GLU A 6 -7.10 -0.44 -3.91
N GLU A 7 -7.91 -1.28 -3.28
CA GLU A 7 -7.77 -1.66 -1.87
C GLU A 7 -6.49 -2.46 -1.63
N LEU A 8 -6.16 -3.36 -2.57
CA LEU A 8 -4.91 -4.12 -2.53
C LEU A 8 -3.67 -3.22 -2.68
N LYS A 9 -3.74 -2.21 -3.55
CA LYS A 9 -2.67 -1.20 -3.69
C LYS A 9 -2.50 -0.39 -2.42
N GLU A 10 -3.60 0.05 -1.82
CA GLU A 10 -3.55 0.83 -0.58
C GLU A 10 -2.94 0.03 0.58
N ILE A 11 -3.38 -1.21 0.79
CA ILE A 11 -2.80 -2.12 1.77
C ILE A 11 -1.32 -2.36 1.51
N TYR A 12 -0.92 -2.53 0.26
CA TYR A 12 0.48 -2.69 -0.11
C TYR A 12 1.31 -1.45 0.24
N GLY A 13 0.84 -0.24 -0.09
CA GLY A 13 1.53 1.00 0.22
C GLY A 13 1.72 1.19 1.73
N LEU A 14 0.67 0.96 2.52
CA LEU A 14 0.71 1.04 3.98
C LEU A 14 1.64 0.00 4.60
N TYR A 15 1.63 -1.22 4.08
CA TYR A 15 2.53 -2.30 4.51
C TYR A 15 4.00 -1.95 4.25
N LYS A 16 4.32 -1.42 3.07
CA LYS A 16 5.70 -1.03 2.74
C LYS A 16 6.16 0.14 3.60
N GLN A 17 5.30 1.14 3.80
CA GLN A 17 5.60 2.30 4.64
C GLN A 17 5.77 1.92 6.12
N SER A 18 4.97 0.99 6.66
CA SER A 18 5.08 0.60 8.07
C SER A 18 6.36 -0.18 8.38
N ILE A 19 6.86 -0.98 7.42
CA ILE A 19 8.09 -1.77 7.61
C ILE A 19 9.33 -0.97 7.24
N ILE A 20 9.35 -0.41 6.03
CA ILE A 20 10.54 0.23 5.47
C ILE A 20 10.58 1.71 5.86
N GLY A 21 9.43 2.37 5.91
CA GLY A 21 9.32 3.83 5.93
C GLY A 21 9.25 4.35 4.50
N ASP A 22 9.73 5.58 4.31
CA ASP A 22 9.68 6.26 3.03
C ASP A 22 10.30 5.45 1.89
N ILE A 23 9.67 5.57 0.72
CA ILE A 23 10.10 4.89 -0.49
C ILE A 23 11.57 5.21 -0.80
N ASN A 24 12.39 4.16 -0.86
CA ASN A 24 13.84 4.24 -1.06
C ASN A 24 14.28 3.73 -2.45
N ILE A 25 13.32 3.33 -3.30
CA ILE A 25 13.56 2.94 -4.68
C ILE A 25 13.42 4.17 -5.58
N GLY A 26 14.55 4.69 -6.05
CA GLY A 26 14.62 5.97 -6.76
C GLY A 26 14.09 5.97 -8.20
N ALA A 27 13.93 4.80 -8.83
CA ALA A 27 13.38 4.70 -10.18
C ALA A 27 12.02 4.00 -10.16
N CYS A 28 10.99 4.67 -10.67
CA CYS A 28 9.73 4.03 -11.04
C CYS A 28 10.05 2.95 -12.09
N PRO A 29 9.55 1.71 -11.95
CA PRO A 29 9.82 0.65 -12.91
C PRO A 29 9.42 1.07 -14.33
N VAL A 30 10.18 0.59 -15.32
CA VAL A 30 10.00 0.90 -16.75
C VAL A 30 8.53 0.78 -17.13
N MET A 31 8.01 1.68 -17.98
CA MET A 31 6.58 1.80 -18.35
C MET A 31 5.90 0.50 -18.80
N LEU A 32 6.67 -0.54 -19.17
CA LEU A 32 6.19 -1.87 -19.52
C LEU A 32 5.71 -2.70 -18.31
N ASP A 33 6.05 -2.31 -17.07
CA ASP A 33 5.59 -2.95 -15.83
C ASP A 33 4.49 -2.11 -15.14
N MET A 34 3.26 -2.24 -15.63
CA MET A 34 2.09 -1.55 -15.06
C MET A 34 1.83 -1.94 -13.60
N LYS A 35 2.12 -3.19 -13.20
CA LYS A 35 1.91 -3.67 -11.83
C LYS A 35 2.98 -3.12 -10.90
N GLY A 36 4.24 -3.11 -11.32
CA GLY A 36 5.33 -2.48 -10.59
C GLY A 36 5.10 -0.98 -10.42
N LYS A 37 4.65 -0.30 -11.47
CA LYS A 37 4.31 1.13 -11.42
C LYS A 37 3.22 1.40 -10.38
N ALA A 38 2.12 0.64 -10.42
CA ALA A 38 1.03 0.81 -9.47
C ALA A 38 1.46 0.57 -8.01
N LYS A 39 2.32 -0.42 -7.77
CA LYS A 39 2.91 -0.69 -6.44
C LYS A 39 3.83 0.44 -5.99
N TRP A 40 4.67 0.95 -6.89
CA TRP A 40 5.58 2.05 -6.61
C TRP A 40 4.80 3.33 -6.28
N GLU A 41 3.78 3.66 -7.08
CA GLU A 41 2.88 4.80 -6.83
C GLU A 41 2.17 4.66 -5.48
N ALA A 42 1.60 3.49 -5.19
CA ALA A 42 0.91 3.25 -3.93
C ALA A 42 1.81 3.44 -2.70
N TRP A 43 3.07 3.03 -2.77
CA TRP A 43 4.03 3.27 -1.68
C TRP A 43 4.51 4.74 -1.66
N SER A 44 4.77 5.33 -2.82
CA SER A 44 5.19 6.73 -2.94
C SER A 44 4.16 7.71 -2.37
N LEU A 45 2.86 7.41 -2.55
CA LEU A 45 1.75 8.19 -1.97
C LEU A 45 1.72 8.16 -0.44
N LYS A 46 2.37 7.21 0.22
CA LYS A 46 2.45 7.12 1.69
C LYS A 46 3.76 7.71 2.25
N LYS A 47 4.59 8.32 1.40
CA LYS A 47 5.83 9.00 1.83
C LYS A 47 5.52 10.13 2.82
N GLY A 48 6.34 10.25 3.86
CA GLY A 48 6.17 11.21 4.95
C GLY A 48 5.26 10.72 6.07
N LEU A 49 4.58 9.58 5.90
CA LEU A 49 3.82 8.95 6.98
C LEU A 49 4.80 8.22 7.92
N SER A 50 4.65 8.38 9.24
CA SER A 50 5.47 7.64 10.19
C SER A 50 5.20 6.13 10.08
N LYS A 51 6.16 5.31 10.54
CA LYS A 51 5.98 3.85 10.55
C LYS A 51 4.80 3.45 11.44
N GLU A 52 4.64 4.10 12.60
CA GLU A 52 3.53 3.83 13.50
C GLU A 52 2.18 4.21 12.87
N ASP A 53 2.09 5.35 12.22
CA ASP A 53 0.85 5.81 11.58
C ASP A 53 0.49 4.92 10.39
N ALA A 54 1.49 4.53 9.60
CA ALA A 54 1.32 3.56 8.51
C ALA A 54 0.79 2.22 9.01
N MET A 55 1.30 1.73 10.15
CA MET A 55 0.84 0.49 10.75
C MET A 55 -0.60 0.61 11.26
N ARG A 56 -0.96 1.71 11.91
CA ARG A 56 -2.33 1.95 12.38
C ARG A 56 -3.32 2.00 11.22
N ALA A 57 -2.97 2.73 10.16
CA ALA A 57 -3.77 2.80 8.95
C ALA A 57 -3.90 1.43 8.26
N TYR A 58 -2.81 0.64 8.21
CA TYR A 58 -2.84 -0.73 7.67
C TYR A 58 -3.83 -1.61 8.43
N ILE A 59 -3.77 -1.61 9.77
CA ILE A 59 -4.68 -2.41 10.61
C ILE A 59 -6.14 -1.95 10.42
N SER A 60 -6.37 -0.64 10.37
CA SER A 60 -7.71 -0.10 10.13
C SER A 60 -8.25 -0.55 8.78
N LYS A 61 -7.45 -0.46 7.72
CA LYS A 61 -7.87 -0.85 6.37
C LYS A 61 -8.08 -2.36 6.27
N ALA A 62 -7.20 -3.16 6.87
CA ALA A 62 -7.35 -4.61 6.92
C ALA A 62 -8.65 -5.04 7.61
N ARG A 63 -9.03 -4.38 8.72
CA ARG A 63 -10.31 -4.62 9.40
C ARG A 63 -11.50 -4.28 8.52
N GLU A 64 -11.47 -3.13 7.84
CA GLU A 64 -12.51 -2.73 6.89
C GLU A 64 -12.69 -3.76 5.77
N LEU A 65 -11.59 -4.28 5.21
CA LEU A 65 -11.67 -5.29 4.15
C LEU A 65 -12.18 -6.64 4.68
N ILE A 66 -11.77 -7.04 5.88
CA ILE A 66 -12.29 -8.23 6.55
C ILE A 66 -13.81 -8.12 6.73
N GLU A 67 -14.30 -6.98 7.21
CA GLU A 67 -15.73 -6.74 7.41
C GLU A 67 -16.50 -6.67 6.08
N LYS A 68 -15.95 -5.97 5.09
CA LYS A 68 -16.56 -5.78 3.77
C LYS A 68 -16.67 -7.10 2.98
N TYR A 69 -15.67 -7.97 3.08
CA TYR A 69 -15.59 -9.20 2.30
C TYR A 69 -15.89 -10.48 3.10
N GLY A 70 -16.05 -10.37 4.42
CA GLY A 70 -16.40 -11.48 5.31
C GLY A 70 -15.30 -12.55 5.42
N ILE A 71 -14.04 -12.13 5.51
CA ILE A 71 -12.85 -13.01 5.54
C ILE A 71 -12.40 -13.30 6.98
#